data_AF-A0A3D4R7G4-F1
#
_entry.id   AF-A0A3D4R7G4-F1
#
_cell.length_a   1.000
_cell.length_b   1.000
_cell.length_c   1.000
_cell.angle_alpha   90.00
_cell.angle_beta   90.00
_cell.angle_gamma   90.00
#
_symmetry.space_group_name_H-M   'P 1'
#
loop_
_entity.id
_entity.type
_entity.pdbx_description
1 polymer ?
#
loop_
_entity_poly.entity_id
_entity_poly.type
_entity_poly.pdbx_seq_one_letter_code
_entity_poly.pdbx_strand_id
1 'polypeptide(L)'
;MRNILEKGFAIGRSTTARHIYWVFSGNVLSTVLTFFALVVVMAPRISKAEYGIFLALFTLANLLSDLSEAGLGGALTKFIPPLLLQKKASRAKEFLATAHQIELGITIVVCVTLLLLAGPLARILFAGTAQINVVITALMTATMILMGFMVFALSAYKKFPEVTVVNVFYSIVRLAFLLVFAFLTKLSLFNILIVYLLS
;
A
#
# COMPACT_ATOMS: atom_id res chain seq x y z
N MET A 1 9.00 -36.69 -19.41
CA MET A 1 7.76 -35.96 -19.01
C MET A 1 7.30 -36.31 -17.59
N ARG A 2 7.15 -37.60 -17.22
CA ARG A 2 6.74 -38.02 -15.85
C ARG A 2 7.60 -37.42 -14.72
N ASN A 3 8.92 -37.41 -14.91
CA ASN A 3 9.88 -36.86 -13.94
C ASN A 3 9.81 -35.32 -13.78
N ILE A 4 9.28 -34.60 -14.79
CA ILE A 4 9.06 -33.15 -14.72
C ILE A 4 7.76 -32.86 -13.96
N LEU A 5 6.71 -33.66 -14.21
CA LEU A 5 5.43 -33.56 -13.51
C LEU A 5 5.58 -33.88 -12.02
N GLU A 6 6.31 -34.94 -11.65
CA GLU A 6 6.58 -35.29 -10.25
C GLU A 6 7.37 -34.19 -9.52
N LYS A 7 8.41 -33.62 -10.16
CA LYS A 7 9.14 -32.46 -9.62
C LYS A 7 8.24 -31.23 -9.50
N GLY A 8 7.36 -30.99 -10.47
CA GLY A 8 6.38 -29.91 -10.43
C GLY A 8 5.40 -30.05 -9.26
N PHE A 9 4.86 -31.24 -9.04
CA PHE A 9 3.99 -31.53 -7.89
C PHE A 9 4.71 -31.39 -6.55
N ALA A 10 5.97 -31.82 -6.47
CA ALA A 10 6.79 -31.64 -5.28
C ALA A 10 7.04 -30.15 -4.97
N ILE A 11 7.34 -29.33 -5.98
CA ILE A 11 7.49 -27.88 -5.83
C ILE A 11 6.16 -27.24 -5.41
N GLY A 12 5.03 -27.66 -6.00
CA GLY A 12 3.70 -27.15 -5.68
C GLY A 12 3.25 -27.39 -4.23
N ARG A 13 3.87 -28.35 -3.53
CA ARG A 13 3.65 -28.62 -2.09
C ARG A 13 4.76 -28.07 -1.19
N SER A 14 5.76 -27.41 -1.75
CA SER A 14 6.87 -26.86 -0.99
C SER A 14 6.44 -25.68 -0.11
N THR A 15 7.26 -25.37 0.91
CA THR A 15 7.06 -24.19 1.76
C THR A 15 7.04 -22.90 0.95
N THR A 16 7.86 -22.81 -0.10
CA THR A 16 7.88 -21.68 -1.04
C THR A 16 6.55 -21.52 -1.76
N ALA A 17 5.98 -22.62 -2.29
CA ALA A 17 4.67 -22.58 -2.93
C ALA A 17 3.57 -22.15 -1.95
N ARG A 18 3.62 -22.63 -0.69
CA ARG A 18 2.68 -22.19 0.35
C ARG A 18 2.77 -20.69 0.63
N HIS A 19 3.97 -20.10 0.67
CA HIS A 19 4.13 -18.66 0.82
C HIS A 19 3.53 -17.89 -0.36
N ILE A 20 3.73 -18.39 -1.58
CA ILE A 20 3.13 -17.80 -2.80
C ILE A 20 1.60 -17.88 -2.72
N TYR A 21 1.02 -19.01 -2.30
CA TYR A 21 -0.43 -19.15 -2.17
C TYR A 21 -1.03 -18.16 -1.17
N TRP A 22 -0.33 -17.88 -0.06
CA TRP A 22 -0.76 -16.87 0.91
C TRP A 22 -0.82 -15.47 0.30
N VAL A 23 0.28 -15.04 -0.32
CA VAL A 23 0.36 -13.71 -0.92
C VAL A 23 -0.64 -13.58 -2.07
N PHE A 24 -0.73 -14.58 -2.94
CA PHE A 24 -1.64 -14.60 -4.07
C PHE A 24 -3.11 -14.51 -3.62
N SER A 25 -3.54 -15.38 -2.71
CA SER A 25 -4.92 -15.37 -2.19
C SER A 25 -5.26 -14.05 -1.51
N GLY A 26 -4.31 -13.49 -0.74
CA GLY A 26 -4.46 -12.18 -0.12
C GLY A 26 -4.66 -11.06 -1.12
N ASN A 27 -3.84 -11.02 -2.18
CA ASN A 27 -3.94 -10.01 -3.22
C ASN A 27 -5.24 -10.12 -4.03
N VAL A 28 -5.68 -11.35 -4.35
CA VAL A 28 -6.97 -11.58 -5.00
C VAL A 28 -8.10 -11.04 -4.14
N LEU A 29 -8.14 -11.40 -2.85
CA LEU A 29 -9.17 -10.93 -1.93
C LEU A 29 -9.15 -9.40 -1.79
N SER A 30 -7.96 -8.81 -1.63
CA SER A 30 -7.79 -7.35 -1.53
C SER A 30 -8.27 -6.63 -2.81
N THR A 31 -8.02 -7.21 -3.98
CA THR A 31 -8.49 -6.67 -5.27
C THR A 31 -10.01 -6.72 -5.36
N VAL A 32 -10.63 -7.83 -4.95
CA VAL A 32 -12.09 -7.96 -4.90
C VAL A 32 -12.70 -6.91 -3.97
N LEU A 33 -12.14 -6.72 -2.78
CA LEU A 33 -12.60 -5.69 -1.83
C LEU A 33 -12.45 -4.27 -2.41
N THR A 34 -11.34 -4.00 -3.09
CA THR A 34 -11.10 -2.71 -3.77
C THR A 34 -12.10 -2.48 -4.90
N PHE A 35 -12.47 -3.52 -5.65
CA PHE A 35 -13.53 -3.45 -6.65
C PHE A 35 -14.86 -3.04 -6.03
N PHE A 36 -15.27 -3.65 -4.90
CA PHE A 36 -16.49 -3.25 -4.20
C PHE A 36 -16.42 -1.79 -3.72
N ALA A 37 -15.30 -1.37 -3.15
CA ALA A 37 -15.10 0.00 -2.70
C ALA A 37 -15.25 1.02 -3.85
N LEU A 38 -14.53 0.82 -4.95
CA LEU A 38 -14.50 1.78 -6.06
C LEU A 38 -15.75 1.71 -6.93
N VAL A 39 -16.15 0.51 -7.38
CA VAL A 39 -17.17 0.35 -8.42
C VAL A 39 -18.58 0.27 -7.82
N VAL A 40 -18.75 -0.41 -6.70
CA VAL A 40 -20.09 -0.64 -6.11
C VAL A 40 -20.47 0.49 -5.15
N VAL A 41 -19.52 0.98 -4.35
CA VAL A 41 -19.79 2.03 -3.36
C VAL A 41 -19.58 3.42 -3.95
N MET A 42 -18.38 3.74 -4.44
CA MET A 42 -18.02 5.09 -4.86
C MET A 42 -18.67 5.49 -6.19
N ALA A 43 -18.43 4.76 -7.28
CA ALA A 43 -18.81 5.17 -8.64
C ALA A 43 -20.28 5.60 -8.81
N PRO A 44 -21.29 4.97 -8.18
CA PRO A 44 -22.69 5.40 -8.30
C PRO A 44 -23.06 6.63 -7.45
N ARG A 45 -22.21 7.04 -6.50
CA ARG A 45 -22.54 8.03 -5.45
C ARG A 45 -21.80 9.36 -5.57
N ILE A 46 -20.77 9.41 -6.42
CA ILE A 46 -19.93 10.59 -6.67
C ILE A 46 -20.03 11.03 -8.14
N SER A 47 -19.85 12.32 -8.40
CA SER A 47 -19.82 12.82 -9.77
C SER A 47 -18.61 12.29 -10.55
N LYS A 48 -18.74 12.18 -11.88
CA LYS A 48 -17.62 11.75 -12.75
C LYS A 48 -16.37 12.64 -12.58
N ALA A 49 -16.57 13.94 -12.38
CA ALA A 49 -15.50 14.90 -12.18
C ALA A 49 -14.75 14.66 -10.87
N GLU A 50 -15.47 14.53 -9.76
CA GLU A 50 -14.84 14.26 -8.46
C GLU A 50 -14.17 12.87 -8.44
N TYR A 51 -14.76 11.85 -9.07
CA TYR A 51 -14.16 10.53 -9.20
C TYR A 51 -12.86 10.57 -10.00
N GLY A 52 -12.81 11.34 -11.09
CA GLY A 52 -11.59 11.56 -11.87
C GLY A 52 -10.49 12.26 -11.08
N ILE A 53 -10.83 13.28 -10.30
CA ILE A 53 -9.87 13.97 -9.42
C ILE A 53 -9.35 13.02 -8.34
N PHE A 54 -10.23 12.24 -7.71
CA PHE A 54 -9.83 11.22 -6.75
C PHE A 54 -8.81 10.24 -7.35
N LEU A 55 -9.11 9.67 -8.52
CA LEU A 55 -8.20 8.73 -9.18
C LEU A 55 -6.85 9.39 -9.49
N ALA A 56 -6.84 10.64 -9.98
CA ALA A 56 -5.60 11.35 -10.26
C ALA A 56 -4.76 11.57 -9.00
N LEU A 57 -5.37 11.99 -7.89
CA LEU A 57 -4.71 12.17 -6.60
C LEU A 57 -4.19 10.82 -6.04
N PHE A 58 -5.02 9.79 -6.10
CA PHE A 58 -4.66 8.45 -5.64
C PHE A 58 -3.54 7.84 -6.48
N THR A 59 -3.54 8.02 -7.80
CA THR A 59 -2.45 7.59 -8.68
C THR A 59 -1.16 8.34 -8.40
N LEU A 60 -1.21 9.66 -8.15
CA LEU A 60 -0.02 10.41 -7.73
C LEU A 60 0.55 9.84 -6.43
N ALA A 61 -0.29 9.57 -5.43
CA ALA A 61 0.14 8.99 -4.16
C ALA A 61 0.78 7.61 -4.33
N ASN A 62 0.18 6.71 -5.12
CA ASN A 62 0.77 5.41 -5.42
C ASN A 62 2.13 5.56 -6.12
N LEU A 63 2.21 6.41 -7.15
CA LEU A 63 3.47 6.63 -7.88
C LEU A 63 4.60 7.10 -6.96
N LEU A 64 4.30 8.02 -6.04
CA LEU A 64 5.28 8.52 -5.08
C LEU A 64 5.62 7.48 -4.02
N SER A 65 4.67 6.64 -3.59
CA SER A 65 4.94 5.50 -2.70
C SER A 65 5.90 4.51 -3.36
N ASP A 66 5.57 4.07 -4.58
CA ASP A 66 6.37 3.12 -5.36
C ASP A 66 7.80 3.64 -5.61
N LEU A 67 7.93 4.94 -5.88
CA LEU A 67 9.23 5.58 -6.08
C LEU A 67 10.04 5.69 -4.77
N SER A 68 9.38 5.98 -3.65
CA SER A 68 10.01 6.09 -2.33
C SER A 68 10.59 4.76 -1.87
N GLU A 69 9.91 3.68 -2.21
CA GLU A 69 10.24 2.31 -1.84
C GLU A 69 11.32 1.67 -2.73
N ALA A 70 11.72 2.36 -3.81
CA ALA A 70 12.60 1.82 -4.84
C ALA A 70 13.94 1.31 -4.28
N GLY A 71 14.05 -0.02 -4.16
CA GLY A 71 15.27 -0.72 -3.75
C GLY A 71 15.33 -1.12 -2.27
N LEU A 72 14.55 -0.49 -1.38
CA LEU A 72 14.54 -0.82 0.06
C LEU A 72 13.95 -2.21 0.32
N GLY A 73 12.82 -2.54 -0.30
CA GLY A 73 12.24 -3.89 -0.20
C GLY A 73 13.17 -4.99 -0.72
N GLY A 74 13.87 -4.72 -1.82
CA GLY A 74 14.88 -5.63 -2.39
C GLY A 74 16.10 -5.80 -1.48
N ALA A 75 16.59 -4.72 -0.87
CA ALA A 75 17.68 -4.77 0.09
C ALA A 75 17.30 -5.59 1.33
N LEU A 76 16.13 -5.34 1.93
CA LEU A 76 15.64 -6.07 3.10
C LEU A 76 15.54 -7.56 2.83
N THR A 77 14.90 -7.95 1.74
CA THR A 77 14.71 -9.36 1.36
C THR A 77 16.02 -10.06 0.96
N LYS A 78 17.05 -9.33 0.53
CA LYS A 78 18.37 -9.87 0.22
C LYS A 78 19.26 -10.02 1.46
N PHE A 79 19.25 -9.07 2.38
CA PHE A 79 20.21 -9.01 3.50
C PHE A 79 19.69 -9.61 4.81
N ILE A 80 18.38 -9.51 5.10
CA ILE A 80 17.83 -10.03 6.37
C ILE A 80 17.83 -11.57 6.43
N PRO A 81 17.34 -12.32 5.42
CA PRO A 81 17.27 -13.78 5.53
C PRO A 81 18.63 -14.46 5.78
N PRO A 82 19.74 -14.09 5.09
CA PRO A 82 21.06 -14.67 5.38
C PRO A 82 21.54 -14.39 6.81
N LEU A 83 21.30 -13.19 7.36
CA LEU A 83 21.67 -12.84 8.73
C LEU A 83 20.91 -13.69 9.76
N LEU A 84 19.62 -13.94 9.51
CA LEU A 84 18.81 -14.82 10.35
C LEU A 84 19.30 -16.28 10.29
N LEU A 85 19.67 -16.78 9.11
CA LEU A 85 20.25 -18.12 8.95
C LEU A 85 21.59 -18.28 9.69
N GLN A 86 22.40 -17.21 9.74
CA GLN A 86 23.65 -17.16 10.50
C GLN A 86 23.43 -16.94 12.01
N LYS A 87 22.19 -16.95 12.51
CA LYS A 87 21.82 -16.66 13.90
C LYS A 87 22.25 -15.26 14.38
N LYS A 88 22.49 -14.31 13.47
CA LYS A 88 22.87 -12.91 13.75
C LYS A 88 21.64 -12.01 13.83
N ALA A 89 20.72 -12.35 14.73
CA ALA A 89 19.44 -11.66 14.84
C ALA A 89 19.55 -10.18 15.24
N SER A 90 20.55 -9.77 16.04
CA SER A 90 20.72 -8.34 16.37
C SER A 90 21.11 -7.52 15.14
N ARG A 91 22.03 -8.04 14.31
CA ARG A 91 22.42 -7.37 13.05
C ARG A 91 21.27 -7.25 12.06
N ALA A 92 20.39 -8.25 12.00
CA ALA A 92 19.17 -8.16 11.20
C ALA A 92 18.23 -7.04 11.69
N LYS A 93 18.10 -6.87 13.01
CA LYS A 93 17.33 -5.78 13.62
C LYS A 93 17.96 -4.42 13.37
N GLU A 94 19.28 -4.31 13.51
CA GLU A 94 20.03 -3.08 13.20
C GLU A 94 19.84 -2.68 11.74
N PHE A 95 19.95 -3.63 10.81
CA PHE A 95 19.70 -3.39 9.39
C PHE A 95 18.27 -2.90 9.12
N LEU A 96 17.27 -3.53 9.74
CA LEU A 96 15.88 -3.09 9.64
C LEU A 96 15.68 -1.67 10.21
N ALA A 97 16.30 -1.37 11.36
CA ALA A 97 16.20 -0.06 12.00
C ALA A 97 16.81 1.04 11.14
N THR A 98 17.98 0.78 10.53
CA THR A 98 18.60 1.70 9.57
C THR A 98 17.71 1.91 8.34
N ALA A 99 17.16 0.84 7.77
CA ALA A 99 16.24 0.94 6.63
C ALA A 99 15.00 1.76 6.98
N HIS A 100 14.44 1.57 8.18
CA HIS A 100 13.30 2.35 8.68
C HIS A 100 13.63 3.84 8.83
N GLN A 101 14.82 4.19 9.31
CA GLN A 101 15.26 5.59 9.39
C GLN A 101 15.40 6.25 8.03
N ILE A 102 15.91 5.51 7.03
CA ILE A 102 15.98 5.99 5.64
C ILE A 102 14.57 6.21 5.11
N GLU A 103 13.66 5.25 5.30
CA GLU A 103 12.27 5.34 4.88
C GLU A 103 11.55 6.55 5.49
N LEU A 104 11.74 6.80 6.79
CA LEU A 104 11.20 7.98 7.46
C LEU A 104 11.72 9.28 6.85
N GLY A 105 13.02 9.33 6.53
CA GLY A 105 13.62 10.48 5.85
C GLY A 105 12.97 10.74 4.49
N ILE A 106 12.82 9.69 3.67
CA ILE A 106 12.16 9.78 2.36
C ILE A 106 10.70 10.22 2.52
N THR A 107 9.97 9.62 3.45
CA THR A 107 8.57 9.94 3.76
C THR A 107 8.40 11.42 4.09
N ILE A 108 9.27 11.97 4.94
CA ILE A 108 9.26 13.40 5.32
C ILE A 108 9.53 14.27 4.09
N VAL A 109 10.54 13.94 3.28
CA VAL A 109 10.89 14.71 2.08
C VAL A 109 9.72 14.74 1.09
N VAL A 110 9.10 13.59 0.81
CA VAL A 110 7.94 13.49 -0.09
C VAL A 110 6.76 14.27 0.45
N CYS A 111 6.43 14.10 1.73
CA CYS A 111 5.31 14.78 2.36
C CYS A 111 5.49 16.31 2.36
N VAL A 112 6.65 16.80 2.81
CA VAL A 112 6.97 18.24 2.79
C VAL A 112 6.91 18.81 1.37
N THR A 113 7.45 18.09 0.39
CA THR A 113 7.41 18.52 -1.02
C THR A 113 5.97 18.67 -1.52
N LEU A 114 5.10 17.69 -1.26
CA LEU A 114 3.69 17.76 -1.64
C LEU A 114 2.94 18.88 -0.92
N LEU A 115 3.24 19.12 0.36
CA LEU A 115 2.63 20.21 1.13
C LEU A 115 3.02 21.59 0.59
N LEU A 116 4.30 21.80 0.30
CA LEU A 116 4.80 23.05 -0.28
C LEU A 116 4.21 23.31 -1.67
N LEU A 117 4.02 22.26 -2.46
CA LEU A 117 3.47 22.34 -3.81
C LEU A 117 1.94 22.17 -3.87
N ALA A 118 1.24 22.07 -2.73
CA ALA A 118 -0.18 21.72 -2.71
C ALA A 118 -1.06 22.69 -3.51
N GLY A 119 -0.82 24.00 -3.37
CA GLY A 119 -1.53 25.04 -4.12
C GLY A 119 -1.29 24.96 -5.63
N PRO A 120 -0.04 24.99 -6.10
CA PRO A 120 0.30 24.81 -7.51
C PRO A 120 -0.25 23.51 -8.11
N LEU A 121 -0.07 22.37 -7.43
CA LEU A 121 -0.57 21.07 -7.90
C LEU A 121 -2.09 21.06 -8.04
N ALA A 122 -2.81 21.62 -7.05
CA ALA A 122 -4.26 21.72 -7.08
C ALA A 122 -4.78 22.47 -8.31
N ARG A 123 -4.11 23.58 -8.68
CA ARG A 123 -4.50 24.42 -9.82
C ARG A 123 -4.08 23.85 -11.16
N ILE A 124 -2.86 23.33 -11.26
CA ILE A 124 -2.24 22.94 -12.54
C ILE A 124 -2.61 21.51 -12.94
N LEU A 125 -2.59 20.57 -11.99
CA LEU A 125 -2.74 19.14 -12.30
C LEU A 125 -4.11 18.57 -11.92
N PHE A 126 -4.81 19.17 -10.95
CA PHE A 126 -6.04 18.61 -10.38
C PHE A 126 -7.29 19.46 -10.62
N ALA A 127 -7.37 20.09 -11.80
CA ALA A 127 -8.54 20.82 -12.29
C ALA A 127 -9.06 21.90 -11.31
N GLY A 128 -8.18 22.55 -10.54
CA GLY A 128 -8.55 23.59 -9.59
C GLY A 128 -9.27 23.05 -8.34
N THR A 129 -9.04 21.78 -7.98
CA THR A 129 -9.57 21.22 -6.72
C THR A 129 -9.13 22.04 -5.50
N ALA A 130 -9.83 21.89 -4.39
CA ALA A 130 -9.46 22.57 -3.15
C ALA A 130 -8.06 22.12 -2.69
N GLN A 131 -7.20 23.06 -2.28
CA GLN A 131 -5.84 22.77 -1.82
C GLN A 131 -5.80 21.73 -0.70
N ILE A 132 -6.81 21.72 0.17
CA ILE A 132 -6.93 20.74 1.25
C ILE A 132 -6.96 19.28 0.76
N ASN A 133 -7.48 19.02 -0.44
CA ASN A 133 -7.50 17.67 -1.00
C ASN A 133 -6.08 17.20 -1.31
N VAL A 134 -5.22 18.07 -1.83
CA VAL A 134 -3.80 17.75 -2.07
C VAL A 134 -3.04 17.57 -0.76
N VAL A 135 -3.36 18.36 0.27
CA VAL A 135 -2.79 18.18 1.61
C VAL A 135 -3.16 16.82 2.19
N ILE A 136 -4.42 16.39 2.08
CA ILE A 136 -4.84 15.05 2.52
C ILE A 136 -4.12 13.97 1.70
N THR A 137 -3.97 14.16 0.39
CA THR A 137 -3.21 13.24 -0.46
C THR A 137 -1.74 13.16 -0.04
N ALA A 138 -1.11 14.24 0.42
CA ALA A 138 0.26 14.21 0.94
C ALA A 138 0.38 13.33 2.18
N LEU A 139 -0.55 13.48 3.13
CA LEU A 139 -0.61 12.64 4.33
C LEU A 139 -0.92 11.18 3.99
N MET A 140 -1.83 10.95 3.05
CA MET A 140 -2.17 9.61 2.56
C MET A 140 -0.95 8.94 1.93
N THR A 141 -0.18 9.68 1.13
CA THR A 141 1.07 9.18 0.53
C THR A 141 2.08 8.78 1.62
N ALA A 142 2.22 9.60 2.67
CA ALA A 142 3.09 9.27 3.78
C ALA A 142 2.66 7.97 4.50
N THR A 143 1.37 7.79 4.75
CA THR A 143 0.84 6.54 5.30
C THR A 143 1.14 5.36 4.37
N MET A 144 0.93 5.51 3.06
CA MET A 144 1.18 4.45 2.09
C MET A 144 2.64 3.99 2.09
N ILE A 145 3.59 4.93 2.10
CA ILE A 145 5.04 4.62 2.16
C ILE A 145 5.37 3.80 3.42
N LEU A 146 4.88 4.24 4.58
CA LEU A 146 5.14 3.54 5.85
C LEU A 146 4.50 2.15 5.91
N MET A 147 3.31 1.99 5.31
CA MET A 147 2.66 0.68 5.20
C MET A 147 3.41 -0.24 4.23
N GLY A 148 3.88 0.27 3.09
CA GLY A 148 4.71 -0.46 2.15
C GLY A 148 5.98 -1.00 2.82
N PHE A 149 6.66 -0.15 3.60
CA PHE A 149 7.80 -0.56 4.40
C PHE A 149 7.46 -1.67 5.41
N MET A 150 6.32 -1.59 6.11
CA MET A 150 5.89 -2.65 7.01
C MET A 150 5.71 -3.99 6.29
N VAL A 151 5.11 -3.97 5.09
CA VAL A 151 4.93 -5.15 4.25
C VAL A 151 6.28 -5.73 3.81
N PHE A 152 7.25 -4.89 3.43
CA PHE A 152 8.60 -5.37 3.08
C PHE A 152 9.35 -5.92 4.28
N ALA A 153 9.25 -5.29 5.44
CA ALA A 153 9.84 -5.78 6.68
C ALA A 153 9.30 -7.18 7.00
N LEU A 154 7.98 -7.36 7.02
CA LEU A 154 7.36 -8.68 7.25
C LEU A 154 7.79 -9.72 6.20
N SER A 155 7.83 -9.31 4.92
CA SER A 155 8.27 -10.17 3.82
C SER A 155 9.73 -10.61 3.98
N ALA A 156 10.62 -9.73 4.42
CA ALA A 156 12.03 -10.02 4.67
C ALA A 156 12.23 -11.03 5.81
N TYR A 157 11.32 -11.06 6.78
CA TYR A 157 11.27 -12.08 7.84
C TYR A 157 10.48 -13.34 7.44
N LYS A 158 10.05 -13.46 6.18
CA LYS A 158 9.22 -14.55 5.64
C LYS A 158 7.86 -14.70 6.34
N LYS A 159 7.35 -13.62 6.92
CA LYS A 159 6.04 -13.51 7.58
C LYS A 159 4.93 -13.21 6.56
N PHE A 160 4.83 -14.07 5.54
CA PHE A 160 3.89 -13.89 4.43
C PHE A 160 2.40 -14.00 4.84
N PRO A 161 2.00 -14.87 5.79
CA PRO A 161 0.63 -14.84 6.31
C PRO A 161 0.27 -13.49 6.93
N GLU A 162 1.19 -12.90 7.68
CA GLU A 162 1.01 -11.59 8.31
C GLU A 162 0.88 -10.49 7.26
N VAL A 163 1.69 -10.52 6.19
CA VAL A 163 1.52 -9.62 5.03
C VAL A 163 0.12 -9.73 4.44
N THR A 164 -0.36 -10.95 4.23
CA THR A 164 -1.72 -11.19 3.71
C THR A 164 -2.79 -10.63 4.64
N VAL A 165 -2.67 -10.86 5.95
CA VAL A 165 -3.63 -10.35 6.94
C VAL A 165 -3.65 -8.82 6.91
N VAL A 166 -2.49 -8.18 6.89
CA VAL A 166 -2.35 -6.72 6.83
C VAL A 166 -3.05 -6.16 5.59
N ASN A 167 -2.76 -6.68 4.40
CA ASN A 167 -3.35 -6.20 3.15
C ASN A 167 -4.87 -6.38 3.11
N VAL A 168 -5.36 -7.53 3.56
CA VAL A 168 -6.80 -7.82 3.59
C VAL A 168 -7.50 -6.95 4.63
N PHE A 169 -6.90 -6.79 5.81
CA PHE A 169 -7.45 -5.97 6.89
C PHE A 169 -7.64 -4.52 6.44
N TYR A 170 -6.64 -3.91 5.80
CA TYR A 170 -6.77 -2.54 5.28
C TYR A 170 -7.88 -2.41 4.25
N SER A 171 -7.99 -3.36 3.32
CA SER A 171 -9.06 -3.36 2.33
C SER A 171 -10.45 -3.53 2.95
N ILE A 172 -10.57 -4.31 4.03
CA ILE A 172 -11.81 -4.44 4.80
C ILE A 172 -12.13 -3.13 5.52
N VAL A 173 -11.18 -2.54 6.24
CA VAL A 173 -11.36 -1.27 6.97
C VAL A 173 -11.77 -0.16 6.01
N ARG A 174 -11.11 -0.06 4.85
CA ARG A 174 -11.45 0.89 3.78
C ARG A 174 -12.87 0.73 3.30
N LEU A 175 -13.27 -0.49 2.96
CA LEU A 175 -14.62 -0.78 2.51
C LEU A 175 -15.65 -0.47 3.60
N ALA A 176 -15.37 -0.84 4.86
CA ALA A 176 -16.24 -0.56 5.99
C ALA A 176 -16.43 0.95 6.19
N PHE A 177 -15.35 1.73 6.18
CA PHE A 177 -15.43 3.19 6.29
C PHE A 177 -16.18 3.82 5.11
N LEU A 178 -15.93 3.38 3.87
CA LEU A 178 -16.68 3.88 2.72
C LEU A 178 -18.17 3.56 2.84
N LEU A 179 -18.54 2.37 3.32
CA LEU A 179 -19.94 2.01 3.56
C LEU A 179 -20.56 2.90 4.66
N VAL A 180 -19.87 3.07 5.80
CA VAL A 180 -20.33 3.93 6.89
C VAL A 180 -20.58 5.36 6.38
N PHE A 181 -19.61 5.94 5.67
CA PHE A 181 -19.77 7.28 5.11
C PHE A 181 -20.86 7.34 4.04
N ALA A 182 -21.04 6.30 3.23
CA ALA A 182 -22.09 6.22 2.22
C ALA A 182 -23.51 6.12 2.82
N PHE A 183 -23.66 5.54 4.02
CA PHE A 183 -24.94 5.45 4.72
C PHE A 183 -25.25 6.68 5.56
N LEU A 184 -24.23 7.28 6.21
CA LEU A 184 -24.42 8.41 7.12
C LEU A 184 -24.39 9.77 6.43
N THR A 185 -23.68 9.90 5.31
CA THR A 185 -23.42 11.19 4.65
C THR A 185 -23.45 11.06 3.12
N LYS A 186 -23.53 12.19 2.41
CA LYS A 186 -23.27 12.20 0.97
C LYS A 186 -21.76 12.00 0.74
N LEU A 187 -21.40 10.99 -0.05
CA LEU A 187 -20.01 10.82 -0.46
C LEU A 187 -19.57 12.03 -1.30
N SER A 188 -18.48 12.65 -0.87
CA SER A 188 -17.79 13.75 -1.55
C SER A 188 -16.32 13.38 -1.70
N LEU A 189 -15.61 14.07 -2.60
CA LEU A 189 -14.16 13.88 -2.77
C LEU A 189 -13.40 13.96 -1.44
N PHE A 190 -13.74 14.96 -0.60
CA PHE A 190 -13.11 15.16 0.71
C PHE A 190 -13.28 13.94 1.62
N ASN A 191 -14.51 13.44 1.78
CA ASN A 191 -14.79 12.30 2.66
C ASN A 191 -14.09 11.03 2.17
N ILE A 192 -14.02 10.82 0.86
CA ILE A 192 -13.33 9.68 0.27
C ILE A 192 -11.82 9.75 0.57
N LEU A 193 -11.19 10.92 0.38
CA LEU A 193 -9.77 11.09 0.68
C LEU A 193 -9.47 10.86 2.16
N ILE A 194 -10.35 11.30 3.07
CA ILE A 194 -10.23 11.01 4.50
C ILE A 194 -10.33 9.50 4.78
N VAL A 195 -11.26 8.78 4.13
CA VAL A 195 -11.34 7.33 4.30
C VAL A 195 -10.02 6.67 3.89
N TYR A 196 -9.48 6.99 2.72
CA TYR A 196 -8.22 6.42 2.24
C TYR A 196 -7.00 6.85 3.07
N LEU A 197 -7.02 8.03 3.71
CA LEU A 197 -5.99 8.42 4.67
C LEU A 197 -6.00 7.52 5.92
N LEU A 198 -7.20 7.13 6.38
CA LEU A 198 -7.39 6.35 7.61
C LEU A 198 -7.32 4.83 7.39
N SER A 199 -7.33 4.36 6.13
CA SER A 199 -7.41 2.94 5.75
C SER A 199 -6.38 2.53 4.68
#